data_AF-A0A938KT79-F1
#
_entry.id   AF-A0A938KT79-F1
#
_cell.length_a   1.000
_cell.length_b   1.000
_cell.length_c   1.000
_cell.angle_alpha   90.00
_cell.angle_beta   90.00
_cell.angle_gamma   90.00
#
_symmetry.space_group_name_H-M   'P 1'
#
loop_
_entity.id
_entity.type
_entity.pdbx_description
1 polymer ?
#
loop_
_entity_poly.entity_id
_entity_poly.type
_entity_poly.pdbx_seq_one_letter_code
_entity_poly.pdbx_strand_id
1 'polypeptide(L)'
;MNLLLSKTNNLINSTMIKPHFLFFIATFLIALNSWSQDRVLQVENKETGKKVMIKPNQKIEIITSVDTLKGRFTFVSDSTLSIGNQTIVIYSISSMANRQVKKGMICVAFGSVGMCTGVLYYLTSSLTSAFGSALGSAFGEGPISANYIAPILMISASAATFVTGVVLVFRKQSYPKSAFNYQLVAG
;
A
#
# COMPACT_ATOMS: atom_id res chain seq x y z
N MET A 1 -46.45 36.57 4.25
CA MET A 1 -45.03 36.40 4.63
C MET A 1 -44.78 35.40 5.78
N ASN A 2 -45.82 34.85 6.46
CA ASN A 2 -45.63 33.86 7.55
C ASN A 2 -45.82 32.38 7.16
N LEU A 3 -46.27 32.07 5.94
CA LEU A 3 -46.53 30.69 5.49
C LEU A 3 -45.29 29.99 4.91
N LEU A 4 -44.30 30.75 4.42
CA LEU A 4 -43.06 30.19 3.87
C LEU A 4 -42.05 29.79 4.96
N LEU A 5 -42.04 30.50 6.10
CA LEU A 5 -41.18 30.16 7.26
C LEU A 5 -41.67 28.94 8.06
N SER A 6 -42.96 28.62 7.99
CA SER A 6 -43.53 27.45 8.67
C SER A 6 -43.22 26.14 7.92
N LYS A 7 -43.17 26.17 6.58
CA LYS A 7 -42.83 24.99 5.77
C LYS A 7 -41.34 24.64 5.82
N THR A 8 -40.45 25.63 5.96
CA THR A 8 -39.00 25.37 6.06
C THR A 8 -38.60 24.75 7.39
N ASN A 9 -39.26 25.10 8.51
CA ASN A 9 -38.96 24.49 9.81
C ASN A 9 -39.41 23.01 9.92
N ASN A 10 -40.42 22.60 9.16
CA ASN A 10 -40.87 21.19 9.15
C ASN A 10 -40.05 20.28 8.22
N LEU A 11 -39.39 20.84 7.20
CA LEU A 11 -38.52 20.08 6.29
C LEU A 11 -37.13 19.80 6.88
N ILE A 12 -36.64 20.67 7.78
CA ILE A 12 -35.34 20.49 8.44
C ILE A 12 -35.42 19.40 9.54
N ASN A 13 -36.59 19.20 10.14
CA ASN A 13 -36.80 18.17 11.18
C ASN A 13 -37.00 16.74 10.63
N SER A 14 -37.34 16.56 9.35
CA SER A 14 -37.62 15.22 8.78
C SER A 14 -36.38 14.48 8.27
N THR A 15 -35.22 15.12 8.22
CA THR A 15 -33.95 14.51 7.76
C THR A 15 -32.90 14.37 8.86
N MET A 16 -33.29 14.52 10.14
CA MET A 16 -32.40 14.17 11.24
C MET A 16 -32.37 12.64 11.39
N ILE A 17 -31.30 12.03 10.87
CA ILE A 17 -30.97 10.64 11.17
C ILE A 17 -30.92 10.50 12.70
N LYS A 18 -31.81 9.67 13.25
CA LYS A 18 -31.92 9.48 14.70
C LYS A 18 -30.56 9.03 15.26
N PRO A 19 -30.10 9.56 16.40
CA PRO A 19 -28.76 9.26 16.94
C PRO A 19 -28.54 7.75 17.18
N HIS A 20 -29.60 7.00 17.48
CA HIS A 20 -29.55 5.54 17.62
C HIS A 20 -29.22 4.81 16.32
N PHE A 21 -29.62 5.35 15.16
CA PHE A 21 -29.29 4.78 13.86
C PHE A 21 -27.81 5.02 13.51
N LEU A 22 -27.27 6.18 13.89
CA LEU A 22 -25.85 6.49 13.74
C LEU A 22 -24.98 5.58 14.62
N PHE A 23 -25.43 5.32 15.85
CA PHE A 23 -24.81 4.35 16.76
C PHE A 23 -24.84 2.94 16.17
N PHE A 24 -25.99 2.49 15.64
CA PHE A 24 -26.11 1.19 15.00
C PHE A 24 -25.16 1.03 13.80
N ILE A 25 -25.04 2.03 12.92
CA ILE A 25 -24.09 2.00 11.80
C ILE A 25 -22.65 1.93 12.30
N ALA A 26 -22.28 2.73 13.31
CA ALA A 26 -20.93 2.72 13.87
C ALA A 26 -20.59 1.36 14.49
N THR A 27 -21.49 0.77 15.29
CA THR A 27 -21.28 -0.54 15.90
C THR A 27 -21.25 -1.65 14.85
N PHE A 28 -22.08 -1.58 13.81
CA PHE A 28 -22.08 -2.53 12.70
C PHE A 28 -20.76 -2.47 11.91
N LEU A 29 -20.24 -1.26 11.62
CA LEU A 29 -18.94 -1.10 10.96
C LEU A 29 -17.78 -1.59 11.83
N ILE A 30 -17.82 -1.42 13.15
CA ILE A 30 -16.80 -1.94 14.07
C ILE A 30 -16.88 -3.48 14.14
N ALA A 31 -18.08 -4.04 14.19
CA ALA A 31 -18.30 -5.48 14.22
C ALA A 31 -17.86 -6.17 12.92
N LEU A 32 -18.11 -5.55 11.76
CA LEU A 32 -17.65 -6.05 10.46
C LEU A 32 -16.12 -6.11 10.33
N ASN A 33 -15.38 -5.26 11.05
CA ASN A 33 -13.91 -5.31 11.07
C ASN A 33 -13.35 -6.38 12.02
N SER A 34 -14.13 -6.92 12.95
CA SER A 34 -13.64 -7.81 14.02
C SER A 34 -13.57 -9.30 13.63
N TRP A 35 -13.96 -9.68 12.40
CA TRP A 35 -14.18 -11.10 12.05
C TRP A 35 -13.36 -11.65 10.90
N SER A 36 -12.22 -11.04 10.55
CA SER A 36 -11.25 -11.66 9.63
C SER A 36 -10.05 -12.17 10.42
N GLN A 37 -10.14 -13.41 10.93
CA GLN A 37 -8.95 -14.12 11.40
C GLN A 37 -8.33 -14.86 10.22
N ASP A 38 -7.17 -14.37 9.76
CA ASP A 38 -6.43 -15.00 8.68
C ASP A 38 -5.40 -15.99 9.24
N ARG A 39 -5.40 -17.22 8.72
CA ARG A 39 -4.29 -18.16 8.96
C ARG A 39 -3.07 -17.68 8.19
N VAL A 40 -1.93 -17.55 8.85
CA VAL A 40 -0.66 -17.17 8.20
C VAL A 40 0.41 -18.25 8.37
N LEU A 41 1.26 -18.39 7.37
CA LEU A 41 2.41 -19.30 7.43
C LEU A 41 3.58 -18.55 8.05
N GLN A 42 4.04 -18.98 9.22
CA GLN A 42 5.26 -18.46 9.81
C GLN A 42 6.45 -19.28 9.33
N VAL A 43 7.39 -18.60 8.68
CA VAL A 43 8.63 -19.17 8.18
C VAL A 43 9.77 -18.64 9.04
N GLU A 44 10.51 -19.56 9.66
CA GLU A 44 11.70 -19.26 10.44
C GLU A 44 12.93 -19.74 9.68
N ASN A 45 13.83 -18.82 9.37
CA ASN A 45 15.13 -19.19 8.82
C ASN A 45 16.01 -19.70 9.97
N LYS A 46 16.39 -20.99 9.94
CA LYS A 46 17.19 -21.62 10.99
C LYS A 46 18.60 -21.05 11.12
N GLU A 47 19.17 -20.49 10.06
CA GLU A 47 20.53 -19.94 10.07
C GLU A 47 20.58 -18.53 10.69
N THR A 48 19.49 -17.76 10.58
CA THR A 48 19.44 -16.36 11.06
C THR A 48 18.48 -16.13 12.23
N GLY A 49 17.66 -17.13 12.59
CA GLY A 49 16.58 -16.99 13.58
C GLY A 49 15.44 -16.05 13.16
N LYS A 50 15.48 -15.53 11.93
CA LYS A 50 14.53 -14.53 11.45
C LYS A 50 13.19 -15.18 11.14
N LYS A 51 12.14 -14.71 11.80
CA LYS A 51 10.75 -15.14 11.59
C LYS A 51 10.03 -14.16 10.66
N VAL A 52 9.32 -14.69 9.66
CA VAL A 52 8.48 -13.91 8.76
C VAL A 52 7.13 -14.59 8.60
N MET A 53 6.07 -13.79 8.65
CA MET A 53 4.70 -14.24 8.40
C MET A 53 4.34 -14.01 6.94
N ILE A 54 3.91 -15.07 6.27
CA ILE A 54 3.48 -15.05 4.88
C ILE A 54 1.96 -15.27 4.86
N LYS A 55 1.23 -14.28 4.33
CA LYS A 55 -0.22 -14.33 4.20
C LYS A 55 -0.63 -15.27 3.06
N PRO A 56 -1.80 -15.94 3.14
CA PRO A 56 -2.33 -16.77 2.06
C PRO A 56 -2.52 -15.95 0.77
N ASN A 57 -2.59 -16.65 -0.37
CA ASN A 57 -2.71 -16.04 -1.71
C ASN A 57 -1.50 -15.16 -2.13
N GLN A 58 -0.38 -15.21 -1.39
CA GLN A 58 0.88 -14.61 -1.84
C GLN A 58 1.61 -15.52 -2.82
N LYS A 59 2.27 -14.91 -3.82
CA LYS A 59 3.08 -15.64 -4.79
C LYS A 59 4.40 -16.04 -4.15
N ILE A 60 4.62 -17.34 -4.00
CA ILE A 60 5.82 -17.92 -3.41
C ILE A 60 6.47 -18.90 -4.39
N GLU A 61 7.77 -19.11 -4.20
CA GLU A 61 8.55 -20.16 -4.82
C GLU A 61 8.95 -21.13 -3.70
N ILE A 62 8.55 -22.40 -3.82
CA ILE A 62 8.87 -23.45 -2.87
C ILE A 62 9.82 -24.41 -3.56
N ILE A 63 10.91 -24.74 -2.86
CA ILE A 63 11.82 -25.80 -3.27
C ILE A 63 11.56 -26.97 -2.34
N THR A 64 11.20 -28.11 -2.94
CA THR A 64 11.09 -29.40 -2.25
C THR A 64 12.30 -30.26 -2.57
N SER A 65 12.36 -31.48 -2.03
CA SER A 65 13.42 -32.44 -2.38
C SER A 65 13.37 -32.88 -3.85
N VAL A 66 12.21 -32.73 -4.51
CA VAL A 66 11.94 -33.32 -5.83
C VAL A 66 11.77 -32.25 -6.91
N ASP A 67 11.10 -31.14 -6.59
CA ASP A 67 10.76 -30.11 -7.57
C ASP A 67 10.69 -28.68 -6.97
N THR A 68 10.70 -27.67 -7.85
CA THR A 68 10.51 -26.25 -7.53
C THR A 68 9.14 -25.77 -8.01
N LEU A 69 8.25 -25.45 -7.08
CA LEU A 69 6.89 -25.01 -7.35
C LEU A 69 6.77 -23.49 -7.23
N LYS A 70 6.11 -22.86 -8.21
CA LYS A 70 5.88 -21.41 -8.26
C LYS A 70 4.40 -21.13 -8.39
N GLY A 71 3.82 -20.46 -7.40
CA GLY A 71 2.40 -20.17 -7.43
C GLY A 71 1.93 -19.39 -6.23
N ARG A 72 0.62 -19.16 -6.17
CA ARG A 72 -0.02 -18.65 -4.96
C ARG A 72 -0.37 -19.84 -4.09
N PHE A 73 -0.09 -19.75 -2.80
CA PHE A 73 -0.41 -20.82 -1.89
C PHE A 73 -1.74 -20.59 -1.18
N THR A 74 -2.42 -21.68 -0.87
CA THR A 74 -3.59 -21.74 -0.01
C THR A 74 -3.44 -22.89 0.97
N PHE A 75 -3.95 -22.74 2.19
CA PHE A 75 -4.01 -23.84 3.13
C PHE A 75 -5.12 -24.80 2.71
N VAL A 76 -4.78 -26.09 2.58
CA VAL A 76 -5.77 -27.16 2.41
C VAL A 76 -6.05 -27.80 3.77
N SER A 77 -5.01 -27.97 4.59
CA SER A 77 -5.10 -28.43 5.98
C SER A 77 -3.96 -27.87 6.83
N ASP A 78 -3.88 -28.30 8.10
CA ASP A 78 -2.81 -27.93 9.03
C ASP A 78 -1.49 -28.69 8.76
N SER A 79 -1.42 -29.52 7.73
CA SER A 79 -0.17 -30.15 7.30
C SER A 79 0.07 -30.02 5.80
N THR A 80 -0.89 -29.52 5.03
CA THR A 80 -0.83 -29.46 3.56
C THR A 80 -1.14 -28.07 3.00
N LEU A 81 -0.35 -27.69 2.01
CA LEU A 81 -0.48 -26.46 1.25
C LEU A 81 -0.80 -26.82 -0.20
N SER A 82 -1.69 -26.08 -0.83
CA SER A 82 -1.86 -26.12 -2.29
C SER A 82 -1.12 -24.95 -2.92
N ILE A 83 -0.39 -25.21 -4.00
CA ILE A 83 0.28 -24.20 -4.83
C ILE A 83 -0.14 -24.42 -6.27
N GLY A 84 -0.97 -23.52 -6.78
CA GLY A 84 -1.62 -23.73 -8.08
C GLY A 84 -2.53 -24.96 -8.03
N ASN A 85 -2.21 -25.99 -8.82
CA ASN A 85 -2.99 -27.23 -8.90
C ASN A 85 -2.33 -28.40 -8.15
N GLN A 86 -1.25 -28.16 -7.41
CA GLN A 86 -0.50 -29.21 -6.71
C GLN A 86 -0.63 -29.05 -5.20
N THR A 87 -0.88 -30.17 -4.50
CA THR A 87 -0.91 -30.21 -3.04
C THR A 87 0.40 -30.81 -2.53
N ILE A 88 1.03 -30.11 -1.59
CA ILE A 88 2.31 -30.50 -0.98
C ILE A 88 2.18 -30.51 0.55
N VAL A 89 2.97 -31.35 1.19
CA VAL A 89 3.01 -31.43 2.66
C VAL A 89 4.07 -30.49 3.22
N ILE A 90 3.75 -29.75 4.28
CA ILE A 90 4.64 -28.70 4.81
C ILE A 90 6.02 -29.25 5.18
N TYR A 91 6.10 -30.45 5.76
CA TYR A 91 7.37 -31.04 6.19
C TYR A 91 8.32 -31.34 5.02
N SER A 92 7.81 -31.47 3.79
CA SER A 92 8.62 -31.74 2.58
C SER A 92 9.26 -30.50 1.98
N ILE A 93 8.98 -29.31 2.52
CA ILE A 93 9.52 -28.05 2.04
C ILE A 93 10.93 -27.86 2.60
N SER A 94 11.92 -27.75 1.73
CA SER A 94 13.31 -27.50 2.13
C SER A 94 13.61 -26.01 2.25
N SER A 95 13.05 -25.20 1.34
CA SER A 95 13.17 -23.75 1.38
C SER A 95 12.00 -23.04 0.69
N MET A 96 11.82 -21.78 1.06
CA MET A 96 10.78 -20.92 0.51
C MET A 96 11.38 -19.58 0.12
N ALA A 97 10.93 -19.02 -0.99
CA ALA A 97 11.22 -17.65 -1.38
C ALA A 97 9.94 -16.86 -1.64
N ASN A 98 9.85 -15.67 -1.04
CA ASN A 98 8.77 -14.72 -1.29
C ASN A 98 9.28 -13.61 -2.21
N ARG A 99 8.52 -13.32 -3.26
CA ARG A 99 8.83 -12.25 -4.21
C ARG A 99 7.77 -11.16 -4.11
N GLN A 100 8.09 -10.05 -3.44
CA GLN A 100 7.18 -8.92 -3.26
C GLN A 100 7.17 -7.93 -4.45
N VAL A 101 7.22 -8.45 -5.69
CA VAL A 101 7.38 -7.64 -6.91
C VAL A 101 6.29 -6.58 -7.07
N LYS A 102 5.04 -6.92 -6.72
CA LYS A 102 3.89 -6.01 -6.94
C LYS A 102 4.01 -4.71 -6.14
N LYS A 103 4.41 -4.80 -4.86
CA LYS A 103 4.59 -3.60 -4.01
C LYS A 103 5.74 -2.74 -4.52
N GLY A 104 6.83 -3.38 -4.92
CA GLY A 104 7.97 -2.69 -5.53
C GLY A 104 7.60 -1.94 -6.82
N MET A 105 6.86 -2.58 -7.74
CA MET A 105 6.44 -1.92 -8.97
C MET A 105 5.53 -0.72 -8.74
N ILE A 106 4.63 -0.79 -7.76
CA ILE A 106 3.76 0.34 -7.39
C ILE A 106 4.62 1.51 -6.90
N CYS A 107 5.58 1.27 -6.01
CA CYS A 107 6.48 2.32 -5.54
C CYS A 107 7.35 2.90 -6.67
N VAL A 108 7.82 2.09 -7.62
CA VAL A 108 8.56 2.57 -8.81
C VAL A 108 7.67 3.48 -9.67
N ALA A 109 6.42 3.09 -9.91
CA ALA A 109 5.47 3.88 -10.69
C ALA A 109 5.15 5.22 -10.00
N PHE A 110 4.80 5.21 -8.71
CA PHE A 110 4.53 6.44 -7.97
C PHE A 110 5.77 7.34 -7.85
N GLY A 111 6.93 6.76 -7.56
CA GLY A 111 8.18 7.51 -7.47
C GLY A 111 8.58 8.16 -8.79
N SER A 112 8.44 7.46 -9.91
CA SER A 112 8.73 8.03 -11.24
C SER A 112 7.76 9.15 -11.63
N VAL A 113 6.45 8.94 -11.45
CA VAL A 113 5.44 9.98 -11.73
C VAL A 113 5.64 11.21 -10.85
N GLY A 114 5.90 11.01 -9.55
CA GLY A 114 6.15 12.10 -8.61
C GLY A 114 7.42 12.89 -8.95
N MET A 115 8.49 12.22 -9.38
CA MET A 115 9.71 12.88 -9.87
C MET A 115 9.43 13.72 -11.12
N CYS A 116 8.77 13.15 -12.14
CA CYS A 116 8.41 13.88 -13.35
C CYS A 116 7.54 15.11 -13.04
N THR A 117 6.56 14.95 -12.16
CA THR A 117 5.66 16.05 -11.77
C THR A 117 6.41 17.14 -11.02
N GLY A 118 7.30 16.78 -10.09
CA GLY A 118 8.12 17.73 -9.35
C GLY A 118 9.09 18.50 -10.25
N VAL A 119 9.69 17.83 -11.25
CA VAL A 119 10.56 18.47 -12.25
C VAL A 119 9.76 19.43 -13.14
N LEU A 120 8.59 19.03 -13.63
CA LEU A 120 7.71 19.91 -14.39
C LEU A 120 7.31 21.13 -13.58
N TYR A 121 6.92 20.94 -12.32
CA TYR A 121 6.52 22.03 -11.43
C TYR A 121 7.69 22.99 -11.13
N TYR A 122 8.91 22.46 -10.99
CA TYR A 122 10.12 23.26 -10.87
C TYR A 122 10.35 24.11 -12.14
N LEU A 123 10.28 23.49 -13.32
CA LEU A 123 10.48 24.18 -14.60
C LEU A 123 9.43 25.27 -14.84
N THR A 124 8.15 24.98 -14.57
CA THR A 124 7.07 25.98 -14.70
C THR A 124 7.24 27.12 -13.71
N SER A 125 7.65 26.83 -12.48
CA SER A 125 7.92 27.88 -11.47
C SER A 125 9.09 28.78 -11.89
N SER A 126 10.17 28.18 -12.38
CA SER A 126 11.33 28.90 -12.92
C SER A 126 10.94 29.77 -14.12
N LEU A 127 10.23 29.22 -15.10
CA LEU A 127 9.74 29.95 -16.27
C LEU A 127 8.82 31.12 -15.87
N THR A 128 7.89 30.88 -14.95
CA THR A 128 6.95 31.92 -14.49
C THR A 128 7.68 33.05 -13.76
N SER A 129 8.69 32.74 -12.93
CA SER A 129 9.50 33.79 -12.30
C SER A 129 10.35 34.56 -13.31
N ALA A 130 10.91 33.90 -14.33
CA ALA A 130 11.72 34.56 -15.35
C ALA A 130 10.87 35.50 -16.23
N PHE A 131 9.72 35.02 -16.72
CA PHE A 131 8.79 35.86 -17.49
C PHE A 131 8.15 36.96 -16.63
N GLY A 132 7.75 36.62 -15.40
CA GLY A 132 7.13 37.54 -14.46
C GLY A 132 8.07 38.66 -14.00
N SER A 133 9.35 38.37 -13.81
CA SER A 133 10.35 39.40 -13.49
C SER A 133 10.67 40.30 -14.70
N ALA A 134 10.72 39.74 -15.91
CA ALA A 134 10.90 40.52 -17.14
C ALA A 134 9.70 41.45 -17.43
N LEU A 135 8.47 40.97 -17.26
CA LEU A 135 7.26 41.78 -17.40
C LEU A 135 7.09 42.78 -16.25
N GLY A 136 7.31 42.36 -15.01
CA GLY A 136 7.20 43.23 -13.84
C GLY A 136 8.17 44.42 -13.94
N SER A 137 9.43 44.16 -14.31
CA SER A 137 10.40 45.24 -14.55
C SER A 137 10.03 46.17 -15.71
N ALA A 138 9.32 45.68 -16.73
CA ALA A 138 8.82 46.50 -17.84
C ALA A 138 7.58 47.34 -17.49
N PHE A 139 6.73 46.87 -16.56
CA PHE A 139 5.47 47.51 -16.17
C PHE A 139 5.50 48.19 -14.79
N GLY A 140 6.65 48.17 -14.10
CA GLY A 140 6.81 48.77 -12.77
C GLY A 140 6.27 47.92 -11.62
N GLU A 141 5.86 46.68 -11.88
CA GLU A 141 5.49 45.71 -10.84
C GLU A 141 6.74 44.99 -10.31
N GLY A 142 6.83 44.81 -8.99
CA GLY A 142 7.98 44.16 -8.36
C GLY A 142 8.22 42.72 -8.86
N PRO A 143 9.44 42.17 -8.68
CA PRO A 143 9.77 40.83 -9.19
C PRO A 143 8.93 39.74 -8.52
N ILE A 144 8.39 38.82 -9.32
CA ILE A 144 7.67 37.63 -8.84
C ILE A 144 8.69 36.60 -8.33
N SER A 145 8.69 36.32 -7.02
CA SER A 145 9.54 35.28 -6.42
C SER A 145 8.94 33.89 -6.62
N ALA A 146 9.67 32.97 -7.26
CA ALA A 146 9.28 31.56 -7.31
C ALA A 146 9.53 30.85 -5.97
N ASN A 147 8.58 30.01 -5.56
CA ASN A 147 8.73 29.13 -4.41
C ASN A 147 9.20 27.74 -4.87
N TYR A 148 10.46 27.43 -4.61
CA TYR A 148 11.09 26.17 -5.01
C TYR A 148 11.00 25.06 -3.95
N ILE A 149 10.49 25.35 -2.75
CA ILE A 149 10.48 24.40 -1.64
C ILE A 149 9.59 23.20 -1.96
N ALA A 150 8.36 23.46 -2.42
CA ALA A 150 7.41 22.41 -2.79
C ALA A 150 7.91 21.47 -3.91
N PRO A 151 8.43 21.95 -5.06
CA PRO A 151 8.95 21.05 -6.09
C PRO A 151 10.17 20.25 -5.62
N ILE A 152 11.08 20.84 -4.84
CA ILE A 152 12.27 20.13 -4.32
C ILE A 152 11.86 19.01 -3.34
N LEU A 153 10.92 19.28 -2.44
CA LEU A 153 10.39 18.26 -1.53
C LEU A 153 9.67 17.14 -2.29
N MET A 154 8.91 17.48 -3.34
CA MET A 154 8.24 16.49 -4.17
C MET A 154 9.24 15.60 -4.92
N ILE A 155 10.28 16.17 -5.52
CA ILE A 155 11.33 15.42 -6.23
C ILE A 155 12.06 14.48 -5.26
N SER A 156 12.48 14.98 -4.10
CA SER A 156 13.24 14.19 -3.11
C SER A 156 12.42 13.05 -2.50
N ALA A 157 11.18 13.30 -2.09
CA ALA A 157 10.28 12.25 -1.59
C ALA A 157 9.97 11.19 -2.66
N SER A 158 9.81 11.62 -3.91
CA SER A 158 9.52 10.72 -5.03
C SER A 158 10.74 9.88 -5.42
N ALA A 159 11.94 10.45 -5.36
CA ALA A 159 13.19 9.72 -5.56
C ALA A 159 13.40 8.65 -4.48
N ALA A 160 13.14 8.97 -3.21
CA ALA A 160 13.19 8.00 -2.12
C ALA A 160 12.17 6.86 -2.32
N THR A 161 10.96 7.20 -2.79
CA THR A 161 9.89 6.23 -3.10
C THR A 161 10.28 5.32 -4.27
N PHE A 162 10.91 5.88 -5.31
CA PHE A 162 11.43 5.13 -6.45
C PHE A 162 12.52 4.15 -6.02
N VAL A 163 13.52 4.61 -5.27
CA VAL A 163 14.63 3.78 -4.77
C VAL A 163 14.09 2.66 -3.87
N THR A 164 13.14 2.97 -3.00
CA THR A 164 12.45 1.96 -2.18
C THR A 164 11.74 0.93 -3.05
N GLY A 165 11.07 1.37 -4.12
CA GLY A 165 10.44 0.50 -5.10
C GLY A 165 11.44 -0.43 -5.79
N VAL A 166 12.56 0.11 -6.28
CA VAL A 166 13.65 -0.65 -6.90
C VAL A 166 14.16 -1.72 -5.94
N VAL A 167 14.48 -1.36 -4.70
CA VAL A 167 14.92 -2.31 -3.67
C VAL A 167 13.88 -3.41 -3.46
N LEU A 168 12.60 -3.08 -3.36
CA LEU A 168 11.53 -4.07 -3.18
C LEU A 168 11.32 -4.98 -4.41
N VAL A 169 11.54 -4.49 -5.63
CA VAL A 169 11.48 -5.30 -6.86
C VAL A 169 12.62 -6.33 -6.90
N PHE A 170 13.83 -5.91 -6.54
CA PHE A 170 15.03 -6.76 -6.58
C PHE A 170 15.21 -7.62 -5.33
N ARG A 171 14.60 -7.27 -4.21
CA ARG A 171 14.70 -8.03 -2.97
C ARG A 171 13.91 -9.34 -3.08
N LYS A 172 14.62 -10.41 -3.41
CA LYS A 172 14.17 -11.78 -3.18
C LYS A 172 14.37 -12.11 -1.71
N GLN A 173 13.28 -12.31 -0.96
CA GLN A 173 13.39 -12.85 0.39
C GLN A 173 13.44 -14.37 0.27
N SER A 174 14.64 -14.94 0.42
CA SER A 174 14.87 -16.38 0.41
C SER A 174 15.08 -16.87 1.85
N TYR A 175 14.43 -17.97 2.18
CA TYR A 175 14.49 -18.61 3.49
C TYR A 175 15.04 -20.04 3.31
N PRO A 176 16.37 -20.21 3.23
CA PRO A 176 16.99 -21.52 3.18
C PRO A 176 16.78 -22.27 4.51
N LYS A 177 16.60 -23.60 4.43
CA LYS A 177 16.48 -24.51 5.59
C LYS A 177 15.46 -24.02 6.62
N SER A 178 14.24 -23.77 6.17
CA SER A 178 13.21 -23.14 7.00
C SER A 178 12.54 -24.12 7.96
N ALA A 179 12.22 -23.65 9.17
CA ALA A 179 11.20 -24.26 10.01
C ALA A 179 9.85 -23.55 9.77
N PHE A 180 8.77 -24.31 9.83
CA PHE A 180 7.42 -23.82 9.55
C PHE A 180 6.54 -23.96 10.79
N ASN A 181 5.82 -22.90 11.12
CA ASN A 181 4.81 -22.91 12.19
C ASN A 181 3.56 -22.16 11.73
N TYR A 182 2.43 -22.45 12.34
CA TYR A 182 1.15 -21.80 12.07
C TYR A 182 0.87 -20.75 13.13
N GLN A 183 0.38 -19.59 12.69
CA GLN A 183 -0.14 -18.57 13.59
C GLN A 183 -1.47 -18.05 13.06
N LEU A 184 -2.41 -17.83 13.98
CA LEU A 184 -3.63 -17.07 13.73
C LEU A 184 -3.29 -15.60 13.97
N VAL A 185 -3.55 -14.76 12.98
CA VAL A 185 -3.36 -13.31 13.11
C VAL A 185 -4.71 -12.64 12.90
N ALA A 186 -5.12 -11.83 13.88
CA ALA A 186 -6.28 -10.95 13.74
C ALA A 186 -5.97 -9.91 12.64
N GLY A 187 -6.84 -9.84 11.64
CA GLY A 187 -6.73 -8.94 10.49
C GLY A 187 -7.04 -7.48 10.81
#